data_AF-Q54339-F1
#
_entry.id   AF-Q54339-F1
#
_cell.length_a   1.000
_cell.length_b   1.000
_cell.length_c   1.000
_cell.angle_alpha   90.00
_cell.angle_beta   90.00
_cell.angle_gamma   90.00
#
_symmetry.space_group_name_H-M   'P 1'
#
loop_
_entity.id
_entity.type
_entity.pdbx_description
1 polymer ?
#
loop_
_entity_poly.entity_id
_entity_poly.type
_entity_poly.pdbx_seq_one_letter_code
_entity_poly.pdbx_strand_id
1 'polypeptide(L)'
;MDLLNSIPLSIFQSLMLLFVAKIVADIKFQMRDYFAIFGIIIPSTILFGVIGRQSLIFLIIGCLIFFYLKIGLYSVLAIFGSALIMYVSNYISVILSVIADYFSLSYIVQIIIILVSFTLISIICAYFIRFLLISSKKTYLYFNKIYISVISIFLILSLIMLYLYTQIFKQEYQDLKIFAIIFVGILFFLAIFIIAITFSVHREMQYKRNLKEIETYYEYTLQIESINNEMRKFRHDYVNILSTMSEYIREDDMPGLREYFNNNIVSMKDNLQMNS
;
A
#
# COMPACT_ATOMS: atom_id res chain seq x y z
N MET A 1 0.02 29.22 29.40
CA MET A 1 1.04 28.19 29.07
C MET A 1 0.91 26.94 29.93
N ASP A 2 0.47 27.02 31.21
CA ASP A 2 0.30 25.82 32.08
C ASP A 2 -0.86 24.89 31.71
N LEU A 3 -1.89 25.39 31.01
CA LEU A 3 -3.05 24.58 30.59
C LEU A 3 -2.75 23.65 29.39
N LEU A 4 -1.67 23.90 28.64
CA LEU A 4 -1.19 23.02 27.55
C LEU A 4 -0.52 21.75 28.08
N ASN A 5 -0.12 21.74 29.36
CA ASN A 5 0.41 20.58 30.08
C ASN A 5 -0.63 19.99 31.05
N SER A 6 -1.91 20.25 30.81
CA SER A 6 -2.98 19.72 31.64
C SER A 6 -3.28 18.26 31.27
N ILE A 7 -3.43 17.42 32.28
CA ILE A 7 -3.81 16.00 32.15
C ILE A 7 -5.10 15.82 31.30
N PRO A 8 -6.12 16.70 31.37
CA PRO A 8 -7.29 16.59 30.50
C PRO A 8 -6.96 16.72 29.00
N LEU A 9 -6.02 17.60 28.63
CA LEU A 9 -5.65 17.80 27.24
C LEU A 9 -4.87 16.59 26.69
N SER A 10 -4.02 15.96 27.50
CA SER A 10 -3.30 14.75 27.10
C SER A 10 -4.25 13.56 26.92
N ILE A 11 -5.23 13.39 27.80
CA ILE A 11 -6.31 12.40 27.63
C ILE A 11 -7.06 12.65 26.33
N PHE A 12 -7.46 13.90 26.08
CA PHE A 12 -8.18 14.27 24.87
C PHE A 12 -7.38 13.98 23.59
N GLN A 13 -6.09 14.35 23.56
CA GLN A 13 -5.21 14.06 22.43
C GLN A 13 -5.00 12.56 22.23
N SER A 14 -4.87 11.77 23.31
CA SER A 14 -4.74 10.32 23.23
C SER A 14 -5.97 9.65 22.61
N LEU A 15 -7.17 10.10 23.01
CA LEU A 15 -8.45 9.64 22.44
C LEU A 15 -8.57 10.02 20.97
N MET A 16 -8.16 11.25 20.63
CA MET A 16 -8.17 11.72 19.24
C MET A 16 -7.21 10.93 18.36
N LEU A 17 -6.01 10.56 18.84
CA LEU A 17 -5.09 9.69 18.09
C LEU A 17 -5.77 8.39 17.69
N LEU A 18 -6.38 7.71 18.65
CA LEU A 18 -7.02 6.42 18.44
C LEU A 18 -8.27 6.54 17.55
N PHE A 19 -9.02 7.63 17.69
CA PHE A 19 -10.17 7.89 16.83
C PHE A 19 -9.76 8.17 15.37
N VAL A 20 -8.73 8.99 15.16
CA VAL A 20 -8.16 9.24 13.83
C VAL A 20 -7.57 7.96 13.24
N ALA A 21 -6.81 7.20 14.02
CA ALA A 21 -6.26 5.91 13.61
C ALA A 21 -7.36 4.93 13.20
N LYS A 22 -8.49 4.89 13.93
CA LYS A 22 -9.67 4.09 13.56
C LYS A 22 -10.24 4.50 12.20
N ILE A 23 -10.40 5.80 11.94
CA ILE A 23 -10.91 6.31 10.66
C ILE A 23 -9.96 5.96 9.53
N VAL A 24 -8.65 6.21 9.70
CA VAL A 24 -7.62 5.95 8.69
C VAL A 24 -7.53 4.45 8.37
N ALA A 25 -7.62 3.60 9.39
CA ALA A 25 -7.49 2.15 9.25
C ALA A 25 -8.78 1.42 8.83
N ASP A 26 -9.93 2.10 8.92
CA ASP A 26 -11.27 1.55 8.62
C ASP A 26 -11.62 0.28 9.42
N ILE A 27 -11.37 0.30 10.74
CA ILE A 27 -11.63 -0.83 11.64
C ILE A 27 -12.93 -0.63 12.41
N LYS A 28 -13.72 -1.70 12.52
CA LYS A 28 -14.83 -1.77 13.49
C LYS A 28 -14.31 -2.24 14.85
N PHE A 29 -14.52 -1.44 15.89
CA PHE A 29 -14.20 -1.82 17.27
C PHE A 29 -15.36 -2.59 17.90
N GLN A 30 -15.06 -3.70 18.55
CA GLN A 30 -15.93 -4.44 19.45
C GLN A 30 -15.77 -3.92 20.89
N MET A 31 -16.70 -4.25 21.79
CA MET A 31 -16.67 -3.77 23.18
C MET A 31 -15.36 -4.08 23.92
N ARG A 32 -14.71 -5.21 23.61
CA ARG A 32 -13.41 -5.60 24.19
C ARG A 32 -12.26 -4.66 23.79
N ASP A 33 -12.34 -4.05 22.62
CA ASP A 33 -11.32 -3.14 22.11
C ASP A 33 -11.31 -1.82 22.87
N TYR A 34 -12.49 -1.36 23.30
CA TYR A 34 -12.60 -0.15 24.12
C TYR A 34 -11.92 -0.34 25.48
N PHE A 35 -12.03 -1.53 26.10
CA PHE A 35 -11.29 -1.84 27.32
C PHE A 35 -9.77 -1.87 27.10
N ALA A 36 -9.31 -2.44 25.99
CA ALA A 36 -7.88 -2.41 25.64
C ALA A 36 -7.36 -0.98 25.43
N ILE A 37 -8.17 -0.12 24.78
CA ILE A 37 -7.87 1.30 24.59
C ILE A 37 -7.75 2.03 25.94
N PHE A 38 -8.71 1.84 26.85
CA PHE A 38 -8.63 2.43 28.19
C PHE A 38 -7.39 1.92 28.95
N GLY A 39 -7.05 0.64 28.79
CA GLY A 39 -5.82 0.04 29.33
C GLY A 39 -4.52 0.65 28.79
N ILE A 40 -4.53 1.30 27.62
CA ILE A 40 -3.37 2.01 27.06
C ILE A 40 -3.37 3.48 27.50
N ILE A 41 -4.54 4.13 27.46
CA ILE A 41 -4.65 5.56 27.79
C ILE A 41 -4.32 5.81 29.25
N ILE A 42 -4.90 5.06 30.19
CA ILE A 42 -4.74 5.33 31.63
C ILE A 42 -3.26 5.30 32.06
N PRO A 43 -2.47 4.24 31.77
CA PRO A 43 -1.04 4.24 32.11
C PRO A 43 -0.25 5.33 31.40
N SER A 44 -0.57 5.60 30.12
CA SER A 44 0.14 6.65 29.37
C SER A 44 -0.08 8.05 29.94
N THR A 45 -1.28 8.33 30.46
CA THR A 45 -1.62 9.62 31.08
C THR A 45 -0.98 9.79 32.45
N ILE A 46 -0.86 8.70 33.23
CA ILE A 46 -0.10 8.68 34.49
C ILE A 46 1.38 8.95 34.21
N LEU A 47 1.95 8.28 33.20
CA LEU A 47 3.33 8.51 32.77
C LEU A 47 3.56 9.94 32.27
N PHE A 48 2.57 10.57 31.62
CA PHE A 48 2.64 11.98 31.23
C PHE A 48 2.79 12.89 32.46
N GLY A 49 2.12 12.58 33.57
CA GLY A 49 2.27 13.33 34.82
C GLY A 49 3.68 13.27 35.43
N VAL A 50 4.43 12.18 35.19
CA VAL A 50 5.75 11.95 35.80
C VAL A 50 6.90 12.35 34.87
N ILE A 51 6.83 11.97 33.59
CA ILE A 51 7.92 12.10 32.60
C ILE A 51 7.62 13.21 31.57
N GLY A 52 6.45 13.85 31.66
CA GLY A 52 6.02 14.90 30.74
C GLY A 52 5.88 14.41 29.29
N ARG A 53 6.32 15.24 28.34
CA ARG A 53 6.16 15.03 26.88
C ARG A 53 6.78 13.72 26.36
N GLN A 54 7.76 13.14 27.07
CA GLN A 54 8.40 11.89 26.67
C GLN A 54 7.46 10.68 26.74
N SER A 55 6.38 10.76 27.52
CA SER A 55 5.33 9.73 27.62
C SER A 55 4.64 9.42 26.29
N LEU A 56 4.70 10.33 25.30
CA LEU A 56 4.15 10.12 23.95
C LEU A 56 4.73 8.88 23.27
N ILE A 57 5.99 8.53 23.54
CA ILE A 57 6.63 7.35 22.96
C ILE A 57 5.93 6.07 23.46
N PHE A 58 5.62 6.00 24.75
CA PHE A 58 4.90 4.86 25.34
C PHE A 58 3.49 4.71 24.77
N LEU A 59 2.81 5.84 24.57
CA LEU A 59 1.47 5.86 23.97
C LEU A 59 1.50 5.33 22.53
N ILE A 60 2.46 5.78 21.71
CA ILE A 60 2.62 5.32 20.32
C ILE A 60 2.93 3.83 20.29
N ILE A 61 3.85 3.34 21.14
CA ILE A 61 4.19 1.90 21.22
C ILE A 61 2.98 1.06 21.63
N GLY A 62 2.23 1.50 22.65
CA GLY A 62 1.02 0.80 23.09
C GLY A 62 -0.04 0.70 22.00
N CYS A 63 -0.25 1.80 21.27
CA CYS A 63 -1.15 1.82 20.11
C CYS A 63 -0.65 0.88 19.01
N LEU A 64 0.65 0.87 18.71
CA LEU A 64 1.25 0.03 17.67
C LEU A 64 1.01 -1.44 17.95
N ILE A 65 1.27 -1.89 19.18
CA ILE A 65 1.03 -3.28 19.58
C ILE A 65 -0.44 -3.64 19.39
N PHE A 66 -1.36 -2.80 19.87
CA PHE A 66 -2.79 -3.06 19.77
C PHE A 66 -3.28 -3.14 18.31
N PHE A 67 -2.90 -2.19 17.46
CA PHE A 67 -3.32 -2.21 16.05
C PHE A 67 -2.61 -3.29 15.24
N TYR A 68 -1.36 -3.64 15.59
CA TYR A 68 -0.61 -4.71 14.90
C TYR A 68 -1.33 -6.05 15.04
N LEU A 69 -1.87 -6.35 16.21
CA LEU A 69 -2.68 -7.55 16.45
C LEU A 69 -3.92 -7.64 15.56
N LYS A 70 -4.43 -6.51 15.03
CA LYS A 70 -5.64 -6.47 14.20
C LYS A 70 -5.39 -6.42 12.71
N ILE A 71 -4.40 -5.64 12.27
CA ILE A 71 -4.20 -5.33 10.84
C ILE A 71 -2.77 -5.65 10.35
N GLY A 72 -1.94 -6.26 11.20
CA GLY A 72 -0.54 -6.55 10.87
C GLY A 72 0.24 -5.29 10.54
N LEU A 73 1.05 -5.31 9.48
CA LEU A 73 1.96 -4.22 9.09
C LEU A 73 1.26 -2.89 8.74
N TYR A 74 -0.02 -2.92 8.34
CA TYR A 74 -0.79 -1.70 8.07
C TYR A 74 -1.01 -0.84 9.33
N SER A 75 -0.88 -1.42 10.52
CA SER A 75 -0.91 -0.69 11.80
C SER A 75 0.10 0.45 11.85
N VAL A 76 1.29 0.25 11.27
CA VAL A 76 2.35 1.25 11.25
C VAL A 76 1.92 2.46 10.42
N LEU A 77 1.38 2.23 9.23
CA LEU A 77 0.85 3.32 8.40
C LEU A 77 -0.30 4.06 9.08
N ALA A 78 -1.22 3.31 9.70
CA ALA A 78 -2.37 3.91 10.38
C ALA A 78 -1.95 4.80 11.56
N ILE A 79 -1.05 4.31 12.42
CA ILE A 79 -0.67 5.01 13.64
C ILE A 79 0.29 6.16 13.35
N PHE A 80 1.38 5.92 12.63
CA PHE A 80 2.31 6.98 12.30
C PHE A 80 1.67 8.03 11.37
N GLY A 81 0.79 7.61 10.46
CA GLY A 81 -0.04 8.53 9.66
C GLY A 81 -0.98 9.37 10.53
N SER A 82 -1.68 8.74 11.50
CA SER A 82 -2.55 9.48 12.45
C SER A 82 -1.78 10.44 13.35
N ALA A 83 -0.56 10.08 13.77
CA ALA A 83 0.30 10.94 14.57
C ALA A 83 0.74 12.17 13.77
N LEU A 84 1.10 12.02 12.49
CA LEU A 84 1.36 13.18 11.62
C LEU A 84 0.14 14.07 11.44
N ILE A 85 -1.06 13.50 11.23
CA ILE A 85 -2.31 14.27 11.17
C ILE A 85 -2.49 15.10 12.44
N MET A 86 -2.23 14.51 13.62
CA MET A 86 -2.32 15.24 14.88
C MET A 86 -1.30 16.38 14.98
N TYR A 87 -0.05 16.16 14.55
CA TYR A 87 0.96 17.23 14.51
C TYR A 87 0.52 18.38 13.59
N VAL A 88 0.02 18.09 12.39
CA VAL A 88 -0.53 19.09 11.45
C VAL A 88 -1.68 19.84 12.10
N SER A 89 -2.63 19.11 12.70
CA SER A 89 -3.83 19.69 13.32
C SER A 89 -3.49 20.60 14.49
N ASN A 90 -2.54 20.18 15.34
CA ASN A 90 -2.06 20.98 16.46
C ASN A 90 -1.37 22.25 15.96
N TYR A 91 -0.52 22.14 14.96
CA TYR A 91 0.21 23.28 14.40
C TYR A 91 -0.74 24.34 13.81
N ILE A 92 -1.72 23.93 13.00
CA ILE A 92 -2.71 24.85 12.43
C ILE A 92 -3.56 25.47 13.53
N SER A 93 -3.95 24.71 14.55
CA SER A 93 -4.74 25.22 15.68
C SER A 93 -3.98 26.26 16.51
N VAL A 94 -2.66 26.08 16.69
CA VAL A 94 -1.81 27.08 17.34
C VAL A 94 -1.73 28.37 16.50
N ILE A 95 -1.55 28.27 15.18
CA ILE A 95 -1.58 29.45 14.30
C ILE A 95 -2.90 30.21 14.44
N LEU A 96 -4.03 29.50 14.41
CA LEU A 96 -5.36 30.10 14.58
C LEU A 96 -5.50 30.81 15.94
N SER A 97 -4.93 30.23 17.01
CA SER A 97 -4.94 30.87 18.32
C SER A 97 -4.08 32.15 18.39
N VAL A 98 -2.95 32.20 17.68
CA VAL A 98 -2.10 33.39 17.60
C VAL A 98 -2.82 34.51 16.82
N ILE A 99 -3.53 34.15 15.75
CA ILE A 99 -4.38 35.10 15.02
C ILE A 99 -5.51 35.60 15.92
N ALA A 100 -6.14 34.73 16.71
CA ALA A 100 -7.19 35.12 17.64
C ALA A 100 -6.68 36.07 18.75
N ASP A 101 -5.42 35.89 19.18
CA ASP A 101 -4.76 36.78 20.14
C ASP A 101 -4.52 38.19 19.58
N TYR A 102 -4.19 38.29 18.28
CA TYR A 102 -4.10 39.59 17.58
C TYR A 102 -5.43 40.38 17.61
N PHE A 103 -6.57 39.69 17.63
CA PHE A 103 -7.89 40.30 17.76
C PHE A 103 -8.32 40.56 19.21
N SER A 104 -7.42 40.37 20.20
CA SER A 104 -7.69 40.58 21.63
C SER A 104 -8.88 39.79 22.19
N LEU A 105 -9.12 38.58 21.64
CA LEU A 105 -10.15 37.68 22.13
C LEU A 105 -9.82 37.17 23.54
N SER A 106 -10.86 36.89 24.34
CA SER A 106 -10.68 36.39 25.70
C SER A 106 -10.01 35.01 25.71
N TYR A 107 -9.25 34.73 26.78
CA TYR A 107 -8.50 33.48 26.94
C TYR A 107 -9.36 32.20 26.81
N ILE A 108 -10.60 32.23 27.31
CA ILE A 108 -11.54 31.11 27.21
C ILE A 108 -11.91 30.83 25.75
N VAL A 109 -12.13 31.88 24.96
CA VAL A 109 -12.47 31.77 23.54
C VAL A 109 -11.28 31.19 22.76
N GLN A 110 -10.05 31.55 23.10
CA GLN A 110 -8.85 30.97 22.47
C GLN A 110 -8.73 29.45 22.72
N ILE A 111 -9.00 28.97 23.93
CA ILE A 111 -9.00 27.52 24.23
C ILE A 111 -10.07 26.79 23.41
N ILE A 112 -11.27 27.38 23.31
CA ILE A 112 -12.36 26.81 22.51
C ILE A 112 -11.95 26.73 21.04
N ILE A 113 -11.33 27.79 20.49
CA ILE A 113 -10.83 27.81 19.12
C ILE A 113 -9.84 26.67 18.92
N ILE A 114 -8.85 26.50 19.81
CA ILE A 114 -7.83 25.44 19.69
C ILE A 114 -8.48 24.05 19.67
N LEU A 115 -9.39 23.76 20.60
CA LEU A 115 -10.03 22.44 20.68
C LEU A 115 -10.92 22.17 19.47
N VAL A 116 -11.74 23.14 19.06
CA VAL A 116 -12.66 22.99 17.93
C VAL A 116 -11.88 22.88 16.62
N SER A 117 -10.89 23.76 16.39
CA SER A 117 -10.08 23.67 15.18
C SER A 117 -9.30 22.37 15.11
N PHE A 118 -8.72 21.92 16.24
CA PHE A 118 -7.96 20.69 16.29
C PHE A 118 -8.82 19.47 15.91
N THR A 119 -10.04 19.37 16.44
CA THR A 119 -10.96 18.27 16.10
C THR A 119 -11.41 18.31 14.65
N LEU A 120 -11.84 19.47 14.16
CA LEU A 120 -12.32 19.60 12.79
C LEU A 120 -11.23 19.27 11.78
N ILE A 121 -10.03 19.84 11.96
CA ILE A 121 -8.91 19.62 11.05
C ILE A 121 -8.47 18.15 11.08
N SER A 122 -8.35 17.55 12.27
CA SER A 122 -7.94 16.14 12.38
C SER A 122 -8.93 15.18 11.73
N ILE A 123 -10.24 15.44 11.87
CA ILE A 123 -11.28 14.63 11.22
C ILE A 123 -11.25 14.81 9.69
N ILE A 124 -11.16 16.05 9.19
CA ILE A 124 -11.09 16.34 7.75
C ILE A 124 -9.86 15.64 7.14
N CYS A 125 -8.69 15.80 7.76
CA CYS A 125 -7.46 15.15 7.30
C CYS A 125 -7.57 13.62 7.37
N ALA A 126 -8.19 13.05 8.41
CA ALA A 126 -8.39 11.61 8.53
C ALA A 126 -9.22 11.04 7.38
N TYR A 127 -10.35 11.67 7.05
CA TYR A 127 -11.18 11.25 5.92
C TYR A 127 -10.49 11.44 4.57
N PHE A 128 -9.71 12.52 4.41
CA PHE A 128 -8.92 12.74 3.21
C PHE A 128 -7.85 11.66 3.01
N ILE A 129 -7.07 11.32 4.04
CA ILE A 129 -6.09 10.24 3.98
C ILE A 129 -6.78 8.89 3.75
N ARG A 130 -7.92 8.63 4.41
CA ARG A 130 -8.71 7.41 4.17
C ARG A 130 -9.14 7.31 2.70
N PHE A 131 -9.62 8.41 2.11
CA PHE A 131 -9.98 8.45 0.69
C PHE A 131 -8.77 8.12 -0.20
N LEU A 132 -7.60 8.71 0.07
CA LEU A 132 -6.35 8.39 -0.65
C LEU A 132 -5.95 6.91 -0.50
N LEU A 133 -6.06 6.34 0.71
CA LEU A 133 -5.75 4.93 0.97
C LEU A 133 -6.73 3.97 0.27
N ILE A 134 -8.03 4.29 0.23
CA ILE A 134 -9.02 3.48 -0.50
C ILE A 134 -8.80 3.58 -2.00
N SER A 135 -8.46 4.77 -2.49
CA SER A 135 -8.12 4.97 -3.90
C SER A 135 -6.87 4.15 -4.28
N SER A 136 -5.85 4.12 -3.41
CA SER A 136 -4.64 3.33 -3.65
C SER A 136 -4.83 1.82 -3.48
N LYS A 137 -5.82 1.35 -2.69
CA LYS A 137 -6.21 -0.08 -2.61
C LYS A 137 -6.64 -0.67 -3.96
N LYS A 138 -7.20 0.14 -4.85
CA LYS A 138 -7.57 -0.30 -6.22
C LYS A 138 -6.35 -0.53 -7.09
N THR A 139 -5.21 0.04 -6.70
CA THR A 139 -3.95 -0.07 -7.43
C THR A 139 -3.11 -1.20 -6.81
N TYR A 140 -2.46 -1.99 -7.65
CA TYR A 140 -1.60 -3.11 -7.22
C TYR A 140 -0.48 -2.69 -6.23
N LEU A 141 -0.16 -1.39 -6.16
CA LEU A 141 0.76 -0.81 -5.17
C LEU A 141 0.41 -1.15 -3.73
N TYR A 142 -0.88 -1.27 -3.39
CA TYR A 142 -1.32 -1.62 -2.04
C TYR A 142 -0.85 -3.00 -1.60
N PHE A 143 -0.69 -3.96 -2.52
CA PHE A 143 -0.30 -5.33 -2.15
C PHE A 143 1.23 -5.52 -2.06
N ASN A 144 2.02 -4.55 -2.50
CA ASN A 144 3.47 -4.66 -2.41
C ASN A 144 3.95 -4.37 -0.98
N LYS A 145 4.35 -5.42 -0.25
CA LYS A 145 4.90 -5.31 1.11
C LYS A 145 6.10 -4.36 1.19
N ILE A 146 6.92 -4.28 0.13
CA ILE A 146 8.07 -3.39 0.07
C ILE A 146 7.61 -1.93 0.06
N TYR A 147 6.57 -1.60 -0.73
CA TYR A 147 6.01 -0.24 -0.80
C TYR A 147 5.49 0.24 0.56
N ILE A 148 4.71 -0.60 1.25
CA ILE A 148 4.19 -0.30 2.59
C ILE A 148 5.33 -0.14 3.59
N SER A 149 6.34 -1.03 3.54
CA SER A 149 7.49 -0.98 4.43
C SER A 149 8.28 0.33 4.24
N VAL A 150 8.58 0.71 2.99
CA VAL A 150 9.35 1.92 2.69
C VAL A 150 8.62 3.18 3.17
N ILE A 151 7.32 3.30 2.89
CA ILE A 151 6.52 4.44 3.39
C ILE A 151 6.50 4.45 4.92
N SER A 152 6.33 3.29 5.55
CA SER A 152 6.27 3.19 7.01
C SER A 152 7.58 3.62 7.69
N ILE A 153 8.74 3.21 7.16
CA ILE A 153 10.06 3.62 7.65
C ILE A 153 10.22 5.13 7.55
N PHE A 154 9.80 5.69 6.42
CA PHE A 154 9.90 7.13 6.19
C PHE A 154 8.97 7.95 7.11
N LEU A 155 7.75 7.47 7.35
CA LEU A 155 6.83 8.08 8.33
C LEU A 155 7.43 8.07 9.74
N ILE A 156 8.04 6.95 10.16
CA ILE A 156 8.74 6.85 11.45
C ILE A 156 9.86 7.88 11.53
N LEU A 157 10.70 7.97 10.49
CA LEU A 157 11.81 8.93 10.45
C LEU A 157 11.32 10.37 10.54
N SER A 158 10.25 10.72 9.82
CA SER A 158 9.65 12.05 9.86
C SER A 158 9.18 12.42 11.27
N LEU A 159 8.59 11.46 12.00
CA LEU A 159 8.11 11.69 13.36
C LEU A 159 9.26 11.78 14.37
N ILE A 160 10.33 11.00 14.19
CA ILE A 160 11.55 11.14 14.99
C ILE A 160 12.13 12.55 14.83
N MET A 161 12.24 13.04 13.59
CA MET A 161 12.77 14.39 13.32
C MET A 161 11.90 15.48 13.96
N LEU A 162 10.58 15.37 13.86
CA LEU A 162 9.66 16.30 14.51
C LEU A 162 9.75 16.24 16.04
N TYR A 163 9.83 15.04 16.60
CA TYR A 163 9.96 14.86 18.04
C TYR A 163 11.26 15.47 18.56
N LEU A 164 12.40 15.18 17.92
CA LEU A 164 13.70 15.77 18.28
C LEU A 164 13.67 17.30 18.22
N TYR A 165 13.06 17.84 17.16
CA TYR A 165 12.91 19.29 17.04
C TYR A 165 12.11 19.87 18.22
N THR A 166 10.98 19.24 18.60
CA THR A 166 10.15 19.71 19.72
C THR A 166 10.82 19.61 21.11
N GLN A 167 11.93 18.87 21.22
CA GLN A 167 12.74 18.77 22.44
C GLN A 167 13.86 19.82 22.51
N ILE A 168 14.45 20.16 21.35
CA ILE A 168 15.60 21.07 21.27
C ILE A 168 15.17 22.53 21.47
N PHE A 169 14.03 22.94 20.91
CA PHE A 169 13.60 24.34 20.93
C PHE A 169 12.56 24.61 22.02
N LYS A 170 12.88 25.51 22.95
CA LYS A 170 11.99 25.92 24.05
C LYS A 170 11.03 27.03 23.61
N GLN A 171 10.22 26.76 22.59
CA GLN A 171 9.03 27.54 22.17
C GLN A 171 9.14 29.08 22.34
N GLU A 172 10.24 29.70 21.93
CA GLU A 172 10.24 31.15 21.72
C GLU A 172 9.59 31.47 20.36
N TYR A 173 9.04 32.68 20.19
CA TYR A 173 8.32 33.05 18.96
C TYR A 173 9.17 32.92 17.67
N GLN A 174 10.49 33.11 17.76
CA GLN A 174 11.40 32.88 16.63
C GLN A 174 11.56 31.39 16.30
N ASP A 175 11.54 30.52 17.32
CA ASP A 175 11.61 29.07 17.15
C ASP A 175 10.37 28.53 16.43
N LEU A 176 9.19 29.12 16.66
CA LEU A 176 7.96 28.71 15.98
C LEU A 176 8.00 28.92 14.46
N LYS A 177 8.71 29.95 13.98
CA LYS A 177 8.89 30.20 12.54
C LYS A 177 9.83 29.18 11.90
N ILE A 178 10.96 28.88 12.55
CA ILE A 178 11.91 27.87 12.06
C ILE A 178 11.25 26.49 12.07
N PHE A 179 10.45 26.20 13.10
CA PHE A 179 9.65 24.97 13.17
C PHE A 179 8.68 24.86 12.00
N ALA A 180 7.99 25.96 11.65
CA ALA A 180 7.09 26.02 10.51
C ALA A 180 7.77 25.60 9.22
N ILE A 181 8.95 26.17 8.96
CA ILE A 181 9.72 25.96 7.74
C ILE A 181 10.19 24.50 7.67
N ILE A 182 10.71 23.96 8.77
CA ILE A 182 11.16 22.56 8.84
C ILE A 182 9.97 21.62 8.68
N PHE A 183 8.83 21.91 9.32
CA PHE A 183 7.62 21.10 9.23
C PHE A 183 7.07 21.06 7.80
N VAL A 184 6.94 22.21 7.15
CA VAL A 184 6.52 22.31 5.74
C VAL A 184 7.53 21.61 4.83
N GLY A 185 8.84 21.77 5.10
CA GLY A 185 9.89 21.06 4.36
C GLY A 185 9.77 19.54 4.44
N ILE A 186 9.49 19.00 5.63
CA ILE A 186 9.24 17.56 5.84
C ILE A 186 7.99 17.11 5.08
N LEU A 187 6.89 17.88 5.11
CA LEU A 187 5.67 17.55 4.37
C LEU A 187 5.89 17.56 2.86
N PHE A 188 6.64 18.53 2.35
CA PHE A 188 6.96 18.62 0.93
C PHE A 188 7.86 17.46 0.49
N PHE A 189 8.86 17.13 1.32
CA PHE A 189 9.73 15.98 1.09
C PHE A 189 8.95 14.66 1.13
N LEU A 190 7.99 14.51 2.06
CA LEU A 190 7.02 13.41 2.10
C LEU A 190 6.24 13.29 0.78
N ALA A 191 5.69 14.40 0.28
CA ALA A 191 4.91 14.39 -0.95
C ALA A 191 5.75 13.95 -2.15
N ILE A 192 6.95 14.52 -2.33
CA ILE A 192 7.87 14.14 -3.41
C ILE A 192 8.27 12.67 -3.28
N PHE A 193 8.60 12.21 -2.07
CA PHE A 193 9.02 10.84 -1.82
C PHE A 193 7.92 9.84 -2.19
N ILE A 194 6.67 10.12 -1.80
CA ILE A 194 5.51 9.29 -2.17
C ILE A 194 5.33 9.26 -3.70
N ILE A 195 5.43 10.40 -4.38
CA ILE A 195 5.31 10.48 -5.84
C ILE A 195 6.43 9.65 -6.51
N ALA A 196 7.68 9.80 -6.07
CA ALA A 196 8.83 9.10 -6.63
C ALA A 196 8.71 7.58 -6.49
N ILE A 197 8.34 7.10 -5.30
CA ILE A 197 8.12 5.66 -5.08
C ILE A 197 6.94 5.17 -5.93
N THR A 198 5.86 5.95 -6.01
CA THR A 198 4.68 5.58 -6.80
C THR A 198 5.03 5.40 -8.28
N PHE A 199 5.81 6.33 -8.84
CA PHE A 199 6.31 6.23 -10.21
C PHE A 199 7.24 5.03 -10.41
N SER A 200 8.16 4.79 -9.46
CA SER A 200 9.08 3.65 -9.52
C SER A 200 8.35 2.31 -9.55
N VAL A 201 7.36 2.11 -8.67
CA VAL A 201 6.56 0.88 -8.64
C VAL A 201 5.71 0.76 -9.90
N HIS A 202 5.13 1.86 -10.40
CA HIS A 202 4.38 1.83 -11.65
C HIS A 202 5.26 1.35 -12.81
N ARG A 203 6.50 1.85 -12.91
CA ARG A 203 7.47 1.44 -13.93
C ARG A 203 7.85 -0.04 -13.80
N GLU A 204 8.11 -0.53 -12.59
CA GLU A 204 8.39 -1.96 -12.35
C GLU A 204 7.23 -2.85 -12.80
N MET A 205 5.99 -2.42 -12.56
CA MET A 205 4.80 -3.15 -12.96
C MET A 205 4.63 -3.21 -14.48
N GLN A 206 4.84 -2.10 -15.18
CA GLN A 206 4.82 -2.09 -16.65
C GLN A 206 5.90 -2.99 -17.23
N TYR A 207 7.10 -2.97 -16.63
CA TYR A 207 8.18 -3.86 -17.04
C TYR A 207 7.81 -5.35 -16.91
N LYS A 208 7.23 -5.76 -15.77
CA LYS A 208 6.78 -7.15 -15.58
C LYS A 208 5.66 -7.57 -16.53
N ARG A 209 4.74 -6.64 -16.86
CA ARG A 209 3.69 -6.89 -17.85
C ARG A 209 4.26 -7.14 -19.23
N ASN A 210 5.16 -6.27 -19.68
CA ASN A 210 5.82 -6.40 -20.98
C ASN A 210 6.62 -7.71 -21.09
N LEU A 211 7.32 -8.11 -20.02
CA LEU A 211 8.02 -9.40 -19.99
C LEU A 211 7.06 -10.58 -20.17
N LYS A 212 5.91 -10.56 -19.50
CA LYS A 212 4.91 -11.62 -19.62
C LYS A 212 4.28 -11.67 -21.01
N GLU A 213 4.05 -10.51 -21.63
CA GLU A 213 3.60 -10.46 -23.02
C GLU A 213 4.63 -11.08 -23.96
N ILE A 214 5.92 -10.74 -23.81
CA ILE A 214 7.02 -11.31 -24.61
C ILE A 214 7.09 -12.84 -24.44
N GLU A 215 6.99 -13.35 -23.21
CA GLU A 215 6.98 -14.78 -22.92
C GLU A 215 5.81 -15.48 -23.61
N THR A 216 4.61 -14.89 -23.55
CA THR A 216 3.41 -15.42 -24.23
C THR A 216 3.59 -15.46 -25.74
N TYR A 217 4.16 -14.41 -26.35
CA TYR A 217 4.46 -14.38 -27.79
C TYR A 217 5.50 -15.43 -28.18
N TYR A 218 6.51 -15.65 -27.33
CA TYR A 218 7.53 -16.66 -27.56
C TYR A 218 6.95 -18.07 -27.54
N GLU A 219 6.15 -18.41 -26.52
CA GLU A 219 5.44 -19.70 -26.45
C GLU A 219 4.54 -19.94 -27.66
N TYR A 220 3.78 -18.92 -28.06
CA TYR A 220 2.92 -19.00 -29.25
C TYR A 220 3.72 -19.23 -30.54
N THR A 221 4.88 -18.58 -30.67
CA THR A 221 5.76 -18.77 -31.84
C THR A 221 6.29 -20.19 -31.90
N LEU A 222 6.71 -20.76 -30.76
CA LEU A 222 7.16 -22.16 -30.69
C LEU A 222 6.04 -23.14 -31.06
N GLN A 223 4.80 -22.89 -30.64
CA GLN A 223 3.65 -23.72 -31.01
C GLN A 223 3.37 -23.65 -32.53
N ILE A 224 3.46 -22.47 -33.15
CA ILE A 224 3.32 -22.37 -34.60
C ILE A 224 4.44 -23.12 -35.31
N GLU A 225 5.68 -23.00 -34.83
CA GLU A 225 6.82 -23.70 -35.41
C GLU A 225 6.66 -25.21 -35.32
N SER A 226 6.20 -25.74 -34.17
CA SER A 226 5.93 -27.17 -34.00
C SER A 226 4.82 -27.64 -34.95
N ILE A 227 3.70 -26.91 -35.03
CA ILE A 227 2.59 -27.24 -35.94
C ILE A 227 3.05 -27.20 -37.40
N ASN A 228 3.87 -26.21 -37.79
CA ASN A 228 4.36 -26.11 -39.16
C ASN A 228 5.31 -27.26 -39.52
N ASN A 229 6.17 -27.66 -38.59
CA ASN A 229 7.05 -28.82 -38.75
C ASN A 229 6.24 -30.13 -38.85
N GLU A 230 5.23 -30.31 -38.01
CA GLU A 230 4.29 -31.45 -38.12
C GLU A 230 3.56 -31.46 -39.46
N MET A 231 3.07 -30.32 -39.93
CA MET A 231 2.40 -30.19 -41.22
C MET A 231 3.34 -30.49 -42.39
N ARG A 232 4.62 -30.09 -42.28
CA ARG A 232 5.65 -30.42 -43.28
C ARG A 232 5.93 -31.92 -43.32
N LYS A 233 6.02 -32.56 -42.15
CA LYS A 233 6.18 -34.02 -42.02
C LYS A 233 4.98 -34.76 -42.60
N PHE A 234 3.76 -34.35 -42.23
CA PHE A 234 2.52 -34.91 -42.78
C PHE A 234 2.47 -34.84 -44.31
N ARG A 235 2.83 -33.70 -44.89
CA ARG A 235 2.88 -33.53 -46.35
C ARG A 235 3.92 -34.45 -47.01
N HIS A 236 5.10 -34.60 -46.41
CA HIS A 236 6.14 -35.50 -46.91
C HIS A 236 5.68 -36.96 -46.87
N ASP A 237 5.10 -37.40 -45.76
CA ASP A 237 4.59 -38.76 -45.60
C ASP A 237 3.45 -39.04 -46.59
N TYR A 238 2.57 -38.05 -46.83
CA TYR A 238 1.52 -38.15 -47.84
C TYR A 238 2.06 -38.30 -49.27
N VAL A 239 3.08 -37.53 -49.64
CA VAL A 239 3.74 -37.65 -50.95
C VAL A 239 4.40 -39.02 -51.13
N ASN A 240 4.98 -39.59 -50.07
CA ASN A 240 5.56 -40.93 -50.12
C ASN A 240 4.50 -42.00 -50.33
N ILE A 241 3.37 -41.94 -49.60
CA ILE A 241 2.25 -42.87 -49.76
C ILE A 241 1.73 -42.85 -51.21
N LEU A 242 1.52 -41.66 -51.78
CA LEU A 242 1.04 -41.52 -53.16
C LEU A 242 2.06 -42.03 -54.18
N SER A 243 3.35 -41.78 -53.96
CA SER A 243 4.43 -42.28 -54.83
C SER A 243 4.47 -43.81 -54.81
N THR A 244 4.44 -44.43 -53.64
CA THR A 244 4.45 -45.89 -53.49
C THR A 244 3.21 -46.54 -54.12
N MET A 245 2.01 -45.96 -53.93
CA MET A 245 0.82 -46.43 -54.63
C MET A 245 0.95 -46.34 -56.16
N SER A 246 1.47 -45.22 -56.66
CA SER A 246 1.66 -45.01 -58.09
C SER A 246 2.62 -46.04 -58.69
N GLU A 247 3.63 -46.48 -57.92
CA GLU A 247 4.58 -47.52 -58.34
C GLU A 247 3.89 -48.87 -58.49
N TYR A 248 3.13 -49.31 -57.48
CA TYR A 248 2.35 -50.55 -57.59
C TYR A 248 1.36 -50.54 -58.76
N ILE A 249 0.71 -49.40 -59.04
CA ILE A 249 -0.18 -49.25 -60.21
C ILE A 249 0.61 -49.36 -61.52
N ARG A 250 1.81 -48.76 -61.58
CA ARG A 250 2.64 -48.78 -62.80
C ARG A 250 3.20 -50.16 -63.11
N GLU A 251 3.42 -50.98 -62.07
CA GLU A 251 3.90 -52.36 -62.18
C GLU A 251 2.76 -53.39 -62.32
N ASP A 252 1.49 -52.96 -62.32
CA ASP A 252 0.28 -53.79 -62.37
C ASP A 252 0.18 -54.82 -61.21
N ASP A 253 0.81 -54.53 -60.06
CA ASP A 253 0.83 -55.36 -58.86
C ASP A 253 -0.30 -55.00 -57.89
N MET A 254 -1.52 -55.45 -58.22
CA MET A 254 -2.69 -55.29 -57.35
C MET A 254 -2.62 -56.05 -56.01
N PRO A 255 -2.05 -57.27 -55.93
CA PRO A 255 -1.83 -57.94 -54.65
C PRO A 255 -0.99 -57.10 -53.70
N GLY A 256 0.16 -56.57 -54.15
CA GLY A 256 1.06 -55.74 -53.35
C GLY A 256 0.42 -54.42 -52.91
N LEU A 257 -0.31 -53.74 -53.81
CA LEU A 257 -1.05 -52.53 -53.47
C LEU A 257 -2.12 -52.77 -52.38
N ARG A 258 -2.86 -53.88 -52.47
CA ARG A 258 -3.90 -54.23 -51.49
C ARG A 258 -3.31 -54.49 -50.11
N GLU A 259 -2.17 -55.19 -50.06
CA GLU A 259 -1.45 -55.42 -48.81
C GLU A 259 -0.92 -54.11 -48.21
N TYR A 260 -0.25 -53.28 -49.03
CA TYR A 260 0.25 -51.97 -48.59
C TYR A 260 -0.86 -51.06 -48.05
N PHE A 261 -2.00 -50.98 -48.74
CA PHE A 261 -3.14 -50.16 -48.33
C PHE A 261 -3.72 -50.61 -46.97
N ASN A 262 -3.95 -51.92 -46.81
CA ASN A 262 -4.48 -52.46 -45.57
C ASN A 262 -3.51 -52.30 -44.40
N ASN A 263 -2.21 -52.52 -44.62
CA ASN A 263 -1.22 -52.53 -43.55
C ASN A 263 -0.76 -51.12 -43.15
N ASN A 264 -0.66 -50.17 -44.08
CA ASN A 264 -0.08 -48.85 -43.81
C ASN A 264 -1.10 -47.70 -43.78
N ILE A 265 -2.24 -47.81 -44.46
CA ILE A 265 -3.16 -46.68 -44.64
C ILE A 265 -4.40 -46.83 -43.76
N VAL A 266 -4.98 -48.03 -43.72
CA VAL A 266 -6.10 -48.33 -42.81
C VAL A 266 -5.63 -48.21 -41.35
N SER A 267 -4.47 -48.78 -41.02
CA SER A 267 -3.86 -48.66 -39.69
C SER A 267 -3.54 -47.21 -39.30
N MET A 268 -3.15 -46.36 -40.24
CA MET A 268 -2.86 -44.94 -39.99
C MET A 268 -4.14 -44.13 -39.76
N LYS A 269 -5.22 -44.43 -40.51
CA LYS A 269 -6.54 -43.83 -40.30
C LYS A 269 -7.09 -44.12 -38.90
N ASP A 270 -6.95 -45.36 -38.43
CA ASP A 270 -7.45 -45.76 -37.11
C ASP A 270 -6.69 -45.07 -35.97
N ASN A 271 -5.37 -44.88 -36.12
CA ASN A 271 -4.54 -44.13 -35.17
C ASN A 271 -4.85 -42.62 -35.14
N LEU A 272 -5.24 -42.03 -36.26
CA LEU A 272 -5.65 -40.61 -36.34
C LEU A 272 -7.00 -40.36 -35.65
N GLN A 273 -7.91 -41.33 -35.63
CA GLN A 273 -9.22 -41.22 -34.97
C GLN A 273 -9.17 -41.49 -33.46
N MET A 274 -8.15 -42.19 -32.96
CA MET A 274 -7.95 -42.42 -31.52
C MET A 274 -7.34 -41.22 -30.77
N ASN A 275 -6.62 -40.34 -31.48
CA ASN A 275 -5.91 -39.19 -30.90
C ASN A 275 -6.62 -37.84 -31.09
N SER A 276 -7.84 -37.84 -31.67
CA SER A 276 -8.73 -36.67 -31.80
C SER A 276 -9.81 -36.68 -30.73
#